data_AF-A0A136PDP8-F1
#
_entry.id   AF-A0A136PDP8-F1
#
_cell.length_a   1.000
_cell.length_b   1.000
_cell.length_c   1.000
_cell.angle_alpha   90.00
_cell.angle_beta   90.00
_cell.angle_gamma   90.00
#
_symmetry.space_group_name_H-M   'P 1'
#
loop_
_entity.id
_entity.type
_entity.pdbx_description
1 polymer ?
#
loop_
_entity_poly.entity_id
_entity_poly.type
_entity_poly.pdbx_seq_one_letter_code
_entity_poly.pdbx_strand_id
1 'polypeptide(L)'
;FLLHMPVKNLLRYKVQIYSRHKSCIKKILKQSEEEKARLAKIEFDKQKLEIEKQKISSRKVEEKLEVEKEKIALKKEAAKVAERGIETMFRNTVRTHVEFSAMADSKANIMISINTLIIGIIVTTLLRKLVEYPYLIAPTFILLAVCLTCIIFAVFVTRPNITSGTFTKQDIEEKKTNLLFFGNFFNMPLGDFQWGMDKLMHDKEYLYGSMIKDFYFLGQVLGRKYKYLRICYNIFMYGLIAAVIAYTIAFIFNPQQHTQPFDLLN
;
A
#
# COMPACT_ATOMS: atom_id res chain seq x y z
N PHE A 1 39.77 -2.62 -108.71
CA PHE A 1 38.87 -2.08 -109.73
C PHE A 1 38.67 -0.56 -109.53
N LEU A 2 39.75 0.21 -109.68
CA LEU A 2 39.78 1.69 -109.54
C LEU A 2 41.06 2.18 -110.24
N LEU A 3 41.14 2.09 -111.57
CA LEU A 3 42.33 2.58 -112.30
C LEU A 3 42.05 3.41 -113.56
N HIS A 4 40.82 3.89 -113.75
CA HIS A 4 40.53 5.03 -114.64
C HIS A 4 39.51 5.97 -114.00
N MET A 5 40.01 6.96 -113.25
CA MET A 5 39.22 8.13 -112.86
C MET A 5 40.08 9.41 -112.94
N PRO A 6 39.54 10.53 -113.45
CA PRO A 6 40.26 11.80 -113.55
C PRO A 6 40.62 12.35 -112.16
N VAL A 7 41.83 12.92 -112.02
CA VAL A 7 42.44 13.40 -110.76
C VAL A 7 41.53 14.35 -109.95
N LYS A 8 40.64 15.11 -110.61
CA LYS A 8 39.62 15.97 -109.95
C LYS A 8 38.61 15.20 -109.09
N ASN A 9 38.27 13.95 -109.43
CA ASN A 9 37.31 13.14 -108.68
C ASN A 9 37.94 12.50 -107.43
N LEU A 10 39.23 12.18 -107.47
CA LEU A 10 39.99 11.69 -106.31
C LEU A 10 40.12 12.76 -105.21
N LEU A 11 40.35 14.02 -105.60
CA LEU A 11 40.41 15.16 -104.67
C LEU A 11 39.04 15.47 -104.05
N ARG A 12 37.95 15.48 -104.83
CA ARG A 12 36.59 15.62 -104.28
C ARG A 12 36.24 14.50 -103.31
N TYR A 13 36.60 13.25 -103.64
CA TYR A 13 36.31 12.08 -102.81
C TYR A 13 37.08 12.13 -101.48
N LYS A 14 38.36 12.51 -101.49
CA LYS A 14 39.15 12.71 -100.25
C LYS A 14 38.60 13.85 -99.37
N VAL A 15 38.24 14.99 -99.96
CA VAL A 15 37.65 16.13 -99.22
C VAL A 15 36.29 15.75 -98.61
N GLN A 16 35.48 14.97 -99.32
CA GLN A 16 34.17 14.51 -98.84
C GLN A 16 34.27 13.43 -97.74
N ILE A 17 35.27 12.56 -97.80
CA ILE A 17 35.61 11.64 -96.71
C ILE A 17 36.09 12.43 -95.49
N TYR A 18 36.98 13.40 -95.68
CA TYR A 18 37.50 14.22 -94.59
C TYR A 18 36.40 15.05 -93.91
N SER A 19 35.48 15.63 -94.68
CA SER A 19 34.35 16.39 -94.13
C SER A 19 33.35 15.49 -93.40
N ARG A 20 33.07 14.29 -93.93
CA ARG A 20 32.24 13.28 -93.25
C ARG A 20 32.89 12.77 -91.97
N HIS A 21 34.19 12.48 -91.98
CA HIS A 21 34.94 12.08 -90.79
C HIS A 21 34.95 13.19 -89.73
N LYS A 22 35.22 14.44 -90.12
CA LYS A 22 35.19 15.60 -89.20
C LYS A 22 33.81 15.79 -88.56
N SER A 23 32.74 15.61 -89.33
CA SER A 23 31.37 15.70 -88.83
C SER A 23 31.00 14.52 -87.91
N CYS A 24 31.47 13.31 -88.23
CA CYS A 24 31.30 12.11 -87.40
C CYS A 24 32.03 12.26 -86.05
N ILE A 25 33.29 12.68 -86.07
CA ILE A 25 34.10 12.91 -84.85
C ILE A 25 33.47 14.00 -83.98
N LYS A 26 32.96 15.07 -84.57
CA LYS A 26 32.30 16.15 -83.82
C LYS A 26 30.99 15.70 -83.15
N LYS A 27 30.23 14.80 -83.79
CA LYS A 27 29.04 14.17 -83.18
C LYS A 27 29.40 13.25 -82.02
N ILE A 28 30.45 12.43 -82.17
CA ILE A 28 30.92 11.51 -81.13
C ILE A 28 31.42 12.28 -79.90
N LEU A 29 32.21 13.35 -80.11
CA LEU A 29 32.69 14.20 -79.01
C LEU A 29 31.51 14.85 -78.26
N LYS A 30 30.52 15.38 -78.98
CA LYS A 30 29.33 15.99 -78.37
C LYS A 30 28.48 14.97 -77.59
N GLN A 31 28.30 13.76 -78.13
CA GLN A 31 27.65 12.66 -77.41
C GLN A 31 28.43 12.27 -76.14
N SER A 32 29.77 12.26 -76.20
CA SER A 32 30.60 11.93 -75.02
C SER A 32 30.51 12.99 -73.92
N GLU A 33 30.36 14.28 -74.27
CA GLU A 33 30.17 15.36 -73.29
C GLU A 33 28.76 15.33 -72.68
N GLU A 34 27.73 15.08 -73.49
CA GLU A 34 26.36 14.90 -73.01
C GLU A 34 26.22 13.68 -72.09
N GLU A 35 26.94 12.60 -72.39
CA GLU A 35 26.99 11.38 -71.56
C GLU A 35 27.72 11.62 -70.24
N LYS A 36 28.86 12.33 -70.27
CA LYS A 36 29.57 12.76 -69.04
C LYS A 36 28.72 13.68 -68.17
N ALA A 37 28.00 14.63 -68.77
CA ALA A 37 27.08 15.52 -68.04
C ALA A 37 25.90 14.75 -67.42
N ARG A 38 25.37 13.73 -68.12
CA ARG A 38 24.35 12.82 -67.57
C ARG A 38 24.88 12.02 -66.39
N LEU A 39 26.08 11.44 -66.50
CA LEU A 39 26.71 10.66 -65.44
C LEU A 39 26.96 11.51 -64.18
N ALA A 40 27.51 12.72 -64.35
CA ALA A 40 27.72 13.65 -63.25
C ALA A 40 26.41 14.03 -62.53
N LYS A 41 25.31 14.18 -63.29
CA LYS A 41 23.99 14.47 -62.70
C LYS A 41 23.43 13.29 -61.90
N ILE A 42 23.63 12.06 -62.41
CA ILE A 42 23.24 10.83 -61.71
C ILE A 42 24.04 10.64 -60.41
N GLU A 43 25.35 10.91 -60.41
CA GLU A 43 26.18 10.87 -59.20
C GLU A 43 25.74 11.91 -58.16
N PHE A 44 25.43 13.13 -58.60
CA PHE A 44 24.92 14.18 -57.71
C PHE A 44 23.57 13.80 -57.08
N ASP A 45 22.65 13.26 -57.87
CA ASP A 45 21.34 12.80 -57.39
C ASP A 45 21.48 11.62 -56.42
N LYS A 46 22.43 10.70 -56.66
CA LYS A 46 22.75 9.60 -55.73
C LYS A 46 23.29 10.10 -54.39
N GLN A 47 24.26 11.03 -54.39
CA GLN A 47 24.79 11.62 -53.15
C GLN A 47 23.71 12.35 -52.36
N LYS A 48 22.84 13.10 -53.05
CA LYS A 48 21.72 13.80 -52.41
C LYS A 48 20.75 12.82 -51.73
N LEU A 49 20.43 11.71 -52.38
CA LEU A 49 19.61 10.62 -51.83
C LEU A 49 20.25 9.94 -50.61
N GLU A 50 21.56 9.73 -50.61
CA GLU A 50 22.28 9.14 -49.47
C GLU A 50 22.27 10.06 -48.24
N ILE A 51 22.53 11.36 -48.45
CA ILE A 51 22.47 12.37 -47.38
C ILE A 51 21.04 12.47 -46.79
N GLU A 52 20.02 12.43 -47.64
CA GLU A 52 18.63 12.49 -47.21
C GLU A 52 18.22 11.23 -46.43
N LYS A 53 18.64 10.04 -46.87
CA LYS A 53 18.47 8.78 -46.12
C LYS A 53 19.17 8.81 -44.76
N GLN A 54 20.37 9.36 -44.70
CA GLN A 54 21.14 9.45 -43.46
C GLN A 54 20.47 10.40 -42.45
N LYS A 55 19.96 11.55 -42.91
CA LYS A 55 19.16 12.49 -42.09
C LYS A 55 17.84 11.89 -41.58
N ILE A 56 17.16 11.10 -42.41
CA ILE A 56 15.93 10.40 -42.00
C ILE A 56 16.24 9.33 -40.96
N SER A 57 17.36 8.61 -41.13
CA SER A 57 17.80 7.59 -40.17
C SER A 57 18.17 8.20 -38.82
N SER A 58 18.93 9.30 -38.80
CA SER A 58 19.30 9.99 -37.55
C SER A 58 18.08 10.57 -36.83
N ARG A 59 17.12 11.19 -37.53
CA ARG A 59 15.86 11.66 -36.94
C ARG A 59 15.04 10.53 -36.31
N LYS A 60 14.95 9.38 -36.98
CA LYS A 60 14.24 8.20 -36.43
C LYS A 60 14.92 7.66 -35.16
N VAL A 61 16.24 7.76 -35.06
CA VAL A 61 16.98 7.34 -33.86
C VAL A 61 16.76 8.33 -32.72
N GLU A 62 16.77 9.63 -33.00
CA GLU A 62 16.46 10.69 -32.03
C GLU A 62 15.03 10.58 -31.50
N GLU A 63 14.03 10.43 -32.36
CA GLU A 63 12.62 10.20 -31.96
C GLU A 63 12.48 8.96 -31.07
N LYS A 64 13.15 7.85 -31.42
CA LYS A 64 13.11 6.62 -30.60
C LYS A 64 13.72 6.84 -29.22
N LEU A 65 14.84 7.56 -29.14
CA LEU A 65 15.51 7.91 -27.88
C LEU A 65 14.65 8.85 -27.02
N GLU A 66 13.97 9.83 -27.62
CA GLU A 66 13.05 10.72 -26.91
C GLU A 66 11.84 9.96 -26.37
N VAL A 67 11.20 9.13 -27.19
CA VAL A 67 10.08 8.28 -26.77
C VAL A 67 10.50 7.32 -25.65
N GLU A 68 11.71 6.77 -25.69
CA GLU A 68 12.22 5.88 -24.65
C GLU A 68 12.54 6.63 -23.34
N LYS A 69 13.12 7.84 -23.43
CA LYS A 69 13.31 8.73 -22.27
C LYS A 69 11.98 9.12 -21.63
N GLU A 70 10.98 9.46 -22.43
CA GLU A 70 9.63 9.81 -21.97
C GLU A 70 8.96 8.60 -21.29
N LYS A 71 9.05 7.40 -21.89
CA LYS A 71 8.59 6.16 -21.25
C LYS A 71 9.28 5.87 -19.91
N ILE A 72 10.58 6.11 -19.81
CA ILE A 72 11.33 5.94 -18.55
C ILE A 72 10.89 7.00 -17.52
N ALA A 73 10.68 8.25 -17.92
CA ALA A 73 10.19 9.31 -17.05
C ALA A 73 8.78 9.00 -16.52
N LEU A 74 7.87 8.57 -17.40
CA LEU A 74 6.52 8.13 -17.04
C LEU A 74 6.53 6.94 -16.07
N LYS A 75 7.40 5.94 -16.29
CA LYS A 75 7.58 4.81 -15.36
C LYS A 75 8.10 5.25 -13.99
N LYS A 76 9.05 6.19 -13.94
CA LYS A 76 9.58 6.74 -12.68
C LYS A 76 8.52 7.52 -11.91
N GLU A 77 7.75 8.36 -12.60
CA GLU A 77 6.62 9.08 -11.99
C GLU A 77 5.55 8.11 -11.48
N ALA A 78 5.18 7.10 -12.27
CA ALA A 78 4.25 6.06 -11.83
C ALA A 78 4.74 5.30 -10.59
N ALA A 79 6.03 4.95 -10.53
CA ALA A 79 6.64 4.31 -9.36
C ALA A 79 6.61 5.23 -8.12
N LYS A 80 6.92 6.52 -8.30
CA LYS A 80 6.86 7.52 -7.22
C LYS A 80 5.44 7.74 -6.70
N VAL A 81 4.45 7.74 -7.59
CA VAL A 81 3.02 7.78 -7.21
C VAL A 81 2.64 6.52 -6.44
N ALA A 82 3.09 5.34 -6.87
CA ALA A 82 2.86 4.09 -6.15
C ALA A 82 3.49 4.10 -4.75
N GLU A 83 4.74 4.58 -4.61
CA GLU A 83 5.41 4.73 -3.31
C GLU A 83 4.63 5.66 -2.35
N ARG A 84 4.13 6.79 -2.86
CA ARG A 84 3.26 7.71 -2.08
C ARG A 84 1.93 7.05 -1.68
N GLY A 85 1.39 6.21 -2.57
CA GLY A 85 0.19 5.41 -2.29
C GLY A 85 0.42 4.43 -1.15
N ILE A 86 1.55 3.72 -1.16
CA ILE A 86 1.98 2.78 -0.12
C ILE A 86 2.15 3.52 1.22
N GLU A 87 2.88 4.64 1.23
CA GLU A 87 3.07 5.46 2.43
C GLU A 87 1.74 5.94 3.03
N THR A 88 0.84 6.44 2.16
CA THR A 88 -0.48 6.92 2.56
C THR A 88 -1.35 5.79 3.11
N MET A 89 -1.30 4.61 2.47
CA MET A 89 -2.00 3.42 2.95
C MET A 89 -1.52 3.03 4.34
N PHE A 90 -0.21 2.89 4.55
CA PHE A 90 0.34 2.54 5.86
C PHE A 90 -0.03 3.57 6.93
N ARG A 91 0.11 4.87 6.64
CA ARG A 91 -0.26 5.94 7.57
C ARG A 91 -1.73 5.85 7.98
N ASN A 92 -2.62 5.70 6.99
CA ASN A 92 -4.06 5.62 7.24
C ASN A 92 -4.40 4.36 8.04
N THR A 93 -3.87 3.22 7.65
CA THR A 93 -4.15 1.93 8.29
C THR A 93 -3.62 1.88 9.72
N VAL A 94 -2.41 2.37 9.99
CA VAL A 94 -1.86 2.45 11.36
C VAL A 94 -2.73 3.36 12.23
N ARG A 95 -3.12 4.54 11.73
CA ARG A 95 -4.05 5.44 12.43
C ARG A 95 -5.35 4.72 12.77
N THR A 96 -5.97 4.05 11.80
CA THR A 96 -7.22 3.30 12.02
C THR A 96 -7.05 2.21 13.08
N HIS A 97 -5.93 1.48 13.12
CA HIS A 97 -5.71 0.46 14.16
C HIS A 97 -5.54 1.06 15.57
N VAL A 98 -4.84 2.19 15.69
CA VAL A 98 -4.73 2.93 16.95
C VAL A 98 -6.12 3.40 17.41
N GLU A 99 -6.91 3.95 16.48
CA GLU A 99 -8.30 4.34 16.76
C GLU A 99 -9.18 3.15 17.17
N PHE A 100 -9.06 2.00 16.51
CA PHE A 100 -9.78 0.78 16.89
C PHE A 100 -9.38 0.29 18.28
N SER A 101 -8.10 0.35 18.63
CA SER A 101 -7.63 0.02 19.97
C SER A 101 -8.25 0.98 21.01
N ALA A 102 -8.20 2.29 20.75
CA ALA A 102 -8.76 3.29 21.65
C ALA A 102 -10.29 3.14 21.80
N MET A 103 -11.00 2.81 20.72
CA MET A 103 -12.43 2.52 20.76
C MET A 103 -12.75 1.28 21.61
N ALA A 104 -11.93 0.23 21.54
CA ALA A 104 -12.10 -0.95 22.39
C ALA A 104 -11.91 -0.59 23.87
N ASP A 105 -10.90 0.20 24.19
CA ASP A 105 -10.63 0.67 25.56
C ASP A 105 -11.77 1.56 26.08
N SER A 106 -12.29 2.45 25.24
CA SER A 106 -13.46 3.28 25.56
C SER A 106 -14.71 2.44 25.86
N LYS A 107 -15.00 1.42 25.03
CA LYS A 107 -16.14 0.51 25.27
C LYS A 107 -15.97 -0.32 26.53
N ALA A 108 -14.74 -0.74 26.85
CA ALA A 108 -14.45 -1.42 28.11
C ALA A 108 -14.65 -0.50 29.33
N ASN A 109 -14.21 0.76 29.25
CA ASN A 109 -14.43 1.74 30.31
C ASN A 109 -15.93 2.03 30.53
N ILE A 110 -16.73 2.11 29.46
CA ILE A 110 -18.20 2.21 29.57
C ILE A 110 -18.76 1.00 30.33
N MET A 111 -18.30 -0.21 30.00
CA MET A 111 -18.74 -1.43 30.71
C MET A 111 -18.35 -1.42 32.19
N ILE A 112 -17.14 -0.97 32.53
CA ILE A 112 -16.72 -0.81 33.94
C ILE A 112 -17.65 0.18 34.66
N SER A 113 -17.90 1.35 34.06
CA SER A 113 -18.73 2.39 34.66
C SER A 113 -20.17 1.95 34.92
N ILE A 114 -20.82 1.30 33.95
CA ILE A 114 -22.19 0.82 34.09
C ILE A 114 -22.29 -0.24 35.22
N ASN A 115 -21.39 -1.22 35.23
CA ASN A 115 -21.41 -2.27 36.25
C ASN A 115 -21.08 -1.71 37.66
N THR A 116 -20.16 -0.76 37.76
CA THR A 116 -19.84 -0.08 39.02
C THR A 116 -21.02 0.73 39.53
N LEU A 117 -21.76 1.41 38.64
CA LEU A 117 -22.98 2.13 38.97
C LEU A 117 -24.06 1.19 39.50
N ILE A 118 -24.28 0.04 38.86
CA ILE A 118 -25.24 -0.99 39.32
C ILE A 118 -24.87 -1.46 40.73
N ILE A 119 -23.60 -1.82 40.96
CA ILE A 119 -23.11 -2.23 42.29
C ILE A 119 -23.35 -1.12 43.32
N GLY A 120 -23.03 0.13 42.98
CA GLY A 120 -23.24 1.29 43.86
C GLY A 120 -24.71 1.44 44.30
N ILE A 121 -25.67 1.28 43.37
CA ILE A 121 -27.10 1.32 43.68
C ILE A 121 -27.48 0.16 44.61
N ILE A 122 -27.01 -1.06 44.34
CA ILE A 122 -27.30 -2.24 45.17
C ILE A 122 -26.78 -2.02 46.59
N VAL A 123 -25.54 -1.56 46.75
CA VAL A 123 -24.94 -1.30 48.06
C VAL A 123 -25.71 -0.21 48.80
N THR A 124 -26.11 0.86 48.13
CA THR A 124 -26.74 2.02 48.79
C THR A 124 -28.20 1.75 49.18
N THR A 125 -28.95 1.04 48.33
CA THR A 125 -30.41 0.91 48.46
C THR A 125 -30.86 -0.50 48.83
N LEU A 126 -30.25 -1.54 48.26
CA LEU A 126 -30.67 -2.92 48.46
C LEU A 126 -30.10 -3.57 49.72
N LEU A 127 -28.95 -3.12 50.27
CA LEU A 127 -28.38 -3.74 51.48
C LEU A 127 -29.34 -3.74 52.69
N ARG A 128 -30.06 -2.64 52.93
CA ARG A 128 -31.05 -2.59 54.01
C ARG A 128 -32.24 -3.51 53.75
N LYS A 129 -32.67 -3.59 52.49
CA LYS A 129 -33.78 -4.45 52.06
C LYS A 129 -33.42 -5.93 52.07
N LEU A 130 -32.15 -6.30 51.92
CA LEU A 130 -31.71 -7.70 51.98
C LEU A 130 -31.90 -8.34 53.37
N VAL A 131 -31.80 -7.53 54.43
CA VAL A 131 -32.06 -7.99 55.81
C VAL A 131 -33.55 -8.18 56.05
N GLU A 132 -34.38 -7.29 55.48
CA GLU A 132 -35.85 -7.32 55.61
C GLU A 132 -36.50 -8.39 54.70
N TYR A 133 -35.92 -8.62 53.52
CA TYR A 133 -36.42 -9.51 52.48
C TYR A 133 -35.34 -10.55 52.09
N PRO A 134 -35.12 -11.62 52.89
CA PRO A 134 -34.05 -12.59 52.64
C PRO A 134 -34.14 -13.33 51.30
N TYR A 135 -35.33 -13.46 50.71
CA TYR A 135 -35.51 -14.09 49.40
C TYR A 135 -34.85 -13.31 48.25
N LEU A 136 -34.53 -12.03 48.44
CA LEU A 136 -33.81 -11.20 47.47
C LEU A 136 -32.29 -11.41 47.50
N ILE A 137 -31.75 -12.14 48.50
CA ILE A 137 -30.31 -12.37 48.63
C ILE A 137 -29.76 -13.16 47.43
N ALA A 138 -30.41 -14.26 47.07
CA ALA A 138 -29.98 -15.10 45.94
C ALA A 138 -29.94 -14.33 44.59
N PRO A 139 -31.02 -13.65 44.14
CA PRO A 139 -30.97 -12.89 42.89
C PRO A 139 -30.00 -11.69 42.95
N THR A 140 -29.84 -11.05 44.11
CA THR A 140 -28.85 -9.97 44.28
C THR A 140 -27.42 -10.50 44.14
N PHE A 141 -27.12 -11.65 44.74
CA PHE A 141 -25.80 -12.27 44.64
C PHE A 141 -25.45 -12.67 43.20
N ILE A 142 -26.42 -13.24 42.46
CA ILE A 142 -26.26 -13.55 41.03
C ILE A 142 -25.92 -12.28 40.25
N LEU A 143 -26.68 -11.20 40.45
CA LEU A 143 -26.44 -9.92 39.76
C LEU A 143 -25.05 -9.35 40.08
N LEU A 144 -24.64 -9.38 41.34
CA LEU A 144 -23.31 -8.93 41.77
C LEU A 144 -22.19 -9.77 41.14
N ALA A 145 -22.36 -11.10 41.09
CA ALA A 145 -21.40 -12.00 40.45
C ALA A 145 -21.25 -11.72 38.95
N VAL A 146 -22.36 -11.44 38.25
CA VAL A 146 -22.35 -11.03 36.84
C VAL A 146 -21.59 -9.73 36.67
N CYS A 147 -21.93 -8.69 37.45
CA CYS A 147 -21.28 -7.39 37.37
C CYS A 147 -19.77 -7.47 37.62
N LEU A 148 -19.35 -8.23 38.63
CA LEU A 148 -17.94 -8.43 38.94
C LEU A 148 -17.21 -9.16 37.81
N THR A 149 -17.81 -10.22 37.27
CA THR A 149 -17.23 -10.96 36.15
C THR A 149 -17.09 -10.08 34.91
N CYS A 150 -18.09 -9.24 34.60
CA CYS A 150 -18.02 -8.26 33.52
C CYS A 150 -16.86 -7.27 33.70
N ILE A 151 -16.68 -6.73 34.91
CA ILE A 151 -15.57 -5.83 35.21
C ILE A 151 -14.22 -6.52 34.99
N ILE A 152 -14.05 -7.77 35.41
CA ILE A 152 -12.81 -8.53 35.21
C ILE A 152 -12.46 -8.62 33.71
N PHE A 153 -13.42 -8.99 32.87
CA PHE A 153 -13.20 -9.06 31.42
C PHE A 153 -12.97 -7.69 30.78
N ALA A 154 -13.65 -6.64 31.25
CA ALA A 154 -13.42 -5.28 30.76
C ALA A 154 -12.02 -4.78 31.11
N VAL A 155 -11.52 -5.07 32.31
CA VAL A 155 -10.13 -4.76 32.72
C VAL A 155 -9.10 -5.51 31.86
N PHE A 156 -9.39 -6.75 31.43
CA PHE A 156 -8.51 -7.45 30.49
C PHE A 156 -8.41 -6.78 29.12
N VAL A 157 -9.41 -6.02 28.69
CA VAL A 157 -9.35 -5.24 27.43
C VAL A 157 -8.37 -4.09 27.55
N THR A 158 -8.38 -3.37 28.68
CA THR A 158 -7.56 -2.17 28.90
C THR A 158 -6.14 -2.50 29.37
N ARG A 159 -5.86 -3.75 29.76
CA ARG A 159 -4.53 -4.19 30.18
C ARG A 159 -3.51 -4.04 29.03
N PRO A 160 -2.39 -3.30 29.23
CA PRO A 160 -1.34 -3.20 28.23
C PRO A 160 -0.66 -4.57 28.03
N ASN A 161 -0.40 -4.96 26.79
CA ASN A 161 0.46 -6.10 26.49
C ASN A 161 1.93 -5.64 26.49
N ILE A 162 2.75 -6.29 27.31
CA ILE A 162 4.21 -6.15 27.25
C ILE A 162 4.78 -7.31 26.44
N THR A 163 5.60 -6.99 25.45
CA THR A 163 6.39 -7.94 24.67
C THR A 163 7.83 -7.89 25.17
N SER A 164 8.52 -9.04 25.14
CA SER A 164 9.89 -9.21 25.65
C SER A 164 10.89 -8.46 24.75
N GLY A 165 11.66 -7.53 25.31
CA GLY A 165 12.45 -6.55 24.55
C GLY A 165 13.95 -6.70 24.62
N THR A 166 14.48 -7.75 24.01
CA THR A 166 15.92 -7.87 23.78
C THR A 166 16.17 -8.57 22.45
N PHE A 167 16.96 -7.96 21.57
CA PHE A 167 17.47 -8.58 20.35
C PHE A 167 18.96 -8.32 20.20
N THR A 168 19.63 -9.21 19.49
CA THR A 168 21.08 -9.14 19.22
C THR A 168 21.35 -8.54 17.84
N LYS A 169 22.59 -8.10 17.59
CA LYS A 169 23.01 -7.56 16.28
C LYS A 169 22.78 -8.56 15.13
N GLN A 170 22.91 -9.86 15.40
CA GLN A 170 22.66 -10.92 14.41
C GLN A 170 21.19 -10.95 13.95
N ASP A 171 20.22 -10.73 14.84
CA ASP A 171 18.81 -10.74 14.47
C ASP A 171 18.44 -9.59 13.51
N ILE A 172 19.18 -8.47 13.60
CA ILE A 172 19.07 -7.29 12.72
C ILE A 172 19.69 -7.60 11.35
N GLU A 173 20.87 -8.23 11.32
CA GLU A 173 21.53 -8.65 10.07
C GLU A 173 20.69 -9.67 9.30
N GLU A 174 20.00 -10.55 10.00
CA GLU A 174 19.07 -11.53 9.41
C GLU A 174 17.72 -10.93 9.00
N LYS A 175 17.50 -9.61 9.19
CA LYS A 175 16.23 -8.91 8.91
C LYS A 175 15.01 -9.53 9.61
N LYS A 176 15.22 -10.31 10.68
CA LYS A 176 14.15 -11.01 11.39
C LYS A 176 13.43 -10.10 12.37
N THR A 177 14.08 -9.06 12.87
CA THR A 177 13.51 -8.16 13.89
C THR A 177 12.66 -7.04 13.28
N ASN A 178 11.65 -6.62 14.05
CA ASN A 178 10.89 -5.40 13.80
C ASN A 178 11.44 -4.30 14.72
N LEU A 179 12.34 -3.47 14.18
CA LEU A 179 12.95 -2.33 14.89
C LEU A 179 11.98 -1.17 15.11
N LEU A 180 10.85 -1.14 14.41
CA LEU A 180 9.85 -0.07 14.54
C LEU A 180 8.99 -0.22 15.80
N PHE A 181 8.94 -1.42 16.37
CA PHE A 181 8.14 -1.70 17.55
C PHE A 181 8.90 -1.38 18.85
N PHE A 182 8.35 -0.48 19.66
CA PHE A 182 8.97 0.00 20.91
C PHE A 182 9.35 -1.12 21.87
N GLY A 183 8.51 -2.15 21.99
CA GLY A 183 8.78 -3.27 22.89
C GLY A 183 9.97 -4.12 22.45
N ASN A 184 10.50 -3.95 21.23
CA ASN A 184 11.67 -4.65 20.74
C ASN A 184 12.98 -3.86 20.94
N PHE A 185 12.93 -2.53 21.12
CA PHE A 185 14.13 -1.69 21.23
C PHE A 185 14.29 -0.97 22.58
N PHE A 186 13.31 -1.02 23.49
CA PHE A 186 13.34 -0.19 24.72
C PHE A 186 14.53 -0.45 25.67
N ASN A 187 15.19 -1.61 25.59
CA ASN A 187 16.41 -1.93 26.34
C ASN A 187 17.69 -1.93 25.47
N MET A 188 17.62 -1.44 24.22
CA MET A 188 18.75 -1.44 23.30
C MET A 188 19.67 -0.23 23.53
N PRO A 189 21.01 -0.40 23.50
CA PRO A 189 21.94 0.73 23.51
C PRO A 189 21.74 1.65 22.30
N LEU A 190 21.86 2.96 22.50
CA LEU A 190 21.63 3.97 21.45
C LEU A 190 22.45 3.72 20.17
N GLY A 191 23.72 3.33 20.31
CA GLY A 191 24.60 3.08 19.17
C GLY A 191 24.10 1.92 18.28
N ASP A 192 23.58 0.87 18.89
CA ASP A 192 23.05 -0.30 18.19
C ASP A 192 21.70 0.01 17.52
N PHE A 193 20.85 0.79 18.21
CA PHE A 193 19.59 1.28 17.67
C PHE A 193 19.82 2.20 16.46
N GLN A 194 20.74 3.16 16.56
CA GLN A 194 21.06 4.08 15.48
C GLN A 194 21.61 3.32 14.25
N TRP A 195 22.50 2.35 14.45
CA TRP A 195 23.02 1.52 13.37
C TRP A 195 21.92 0.70 12.69
N GLY A 196 21.03 0.07 13.46
CA GLY A 196 19.92 -0.71 12.93
C GLY A 196 18.91 0.16 12.17
N MET A 197 18.59 1.34 12.68
CA MET A 197 17.70 2.29 12.02
C MET A 197 18.29 2.83 10.72
N ASP A 198 19.59 3.11 10.67
CA ASP A 198 20.26 3.54 9.44
C ASP A 198 20.19 2.48 8.34
N LYS A 199 20.44 1.21 8.70
CA LYS A 199 20.27 0.05 7.82
C LYS A 199 18.83 -0.10 7.32
N LEU A 200 17.85 0.06 8.22
CA LEU A 200 16.43 -0.03 7.89
C LEU A 200 16.00 1.08 6.91
N MET A 201 16.45 2.33 7.11
CA MET A 201 16.08 3.46 6.27
C MET A 201 16.67 3.39 4.86
N HIS A 202 17.84 2.79 4.69
CA HIS A 202 18.50 2.63 3.40
C HIS A 202 18.04 1.38 2.61
N ASP A 203 17.35 0.43 3.26
CA ASP A 203 16.84 -0.80 2.65
C ASP A 203 15.30 -0.80 2.61
N LYS A 204 14.73 -0.46 1.44
CA LYS A 204 13.27 -0.39 1.23
C LYS A 204 12.56 -1.72 1.54
N GLU A 205 13.16 -2.85 1.17
CA GLU A 205 12.55 -4.16 1.39
C GLU A 205 12.50 -4.48 2.89
N TYR A 206 13.58 -4.15 3.62
CA TYR A 206 13.61 -4.31 5.06
C TYR A 206 12.65 -3.35 5.78
N LEU A 207 12.55 -2.09 5.33
CA LEU A 207 11.61 -1.11 5.87
C LEU A 207 10.16 -1.57 5.74
N TYR A 208 9.72 -1.89 4.52
CA TYR A 208 8.34 -2.35 4.29
C TYR A 208 8.06 -3.68 4.99
N GLY A 209 9.02 -4.62 4.99
CA GLY A 209 8.90 -5.87 5.73
C GLY A 209 8.71 -5.65 7.23
N SER A 210 9.42 -4.69 7.82
CA SER A 210 9.27 -4.33 9.24
C SER A 210 7.91 -3.69 9.52
N MET A 211 7.43 -2.80 8.65
CA MET A 211 6.09 -2.20 8.77
C MET A 211 4.97 -3.25 8.66
N ILE A 212 5.10 -4.26 7.78
CA ILE A 212 4.14 -5.36 7.65
C ILE A 212 4.10 -6.20 8.94
N LYS A 213 5.27 -6.52 9.51
CA LYS A 213 5.33 -7.24 10.79
C LYS A 213 4.67 -6.44 11.91
N ASP A 214 4.94 -5.14 12.00
CA ASP A 214 4.33 -4.26 13.00
C ASP A 214 2.81 -4.25 12.87
N PHE A 215 2.32 -4.10 11.63
CA PHE A 215 0.90 -4.14 11.31
C PHE A 215 0.25 -5.47 11.72
N TYR A 216 0.91 -6.61 11.45
CA TYR A 216 0.43 -7.93 11.84
C TYR A 216 0.28 -8.08 13.37
N PHE A 217 1.31 -7.70 14.13
CA PHE A 217 1.27 -7.79 15.59
C PHE A 217 0.24 -6.84 16.20
N LEU A 218 0.11 -5.62 15.66
CA LEU A 218 -0.91 -4.67 16.06
C LEU A 218 -2.33 -5.25 15.86
N GLY A 219 -2.56 -5.91 14.73
CA GLY A 219 -3.79 -6.65 14.46
C GLY A 219 -4.05 -7.79 15.45
N GLN A 220 -3.03 -8.54 15.84
CA GLN A 220 -3.16 -9.65 16.80
C GLN A 220 -3.56 -9.16 18.20
N VAL A 221 -2.95 -8.06 18.67
CA VAL A 221 -3.29 -7.42 19.96
C VAL A 221 -4.72 -6.89 19.93
N LEU A 222 -5.11 -6.25 18.83
CA LEU A 222 -6.47 -5.74 18.65
C LEU A 222 -7.51 -6.87 18.67
N GLY A 223 -7.26 -7.95 17.95
CA GLY A 223 -8.13 -9.14 17.94
C GLY A 223 -8.33 -9.70 19.34
N ARG A 224 -7.28 -9.71 20.18
CA ARG A 224 -7.37 -10.14 21.58
C ARG A 224 -8.26 -9.20 22.41
N LYS A 225 -8.09 -7.87 22.29
CA LYS A 225 -8.95 -6.88 22.95
C LYS A 225 -10.42 -7.08 22.59
N TYR A 226 -10.73 -7.21 21.32
CA TYR A 226 -12.12 -7.42 20.86
C TYR A 226 -12.69 -8.78 21.26
N LYS A 227 -11.84 -9.81 21.44
CA LYS A 227 -12.28 -11.10 22.00
C LYS A 227 -12.75 -10.95 23.45
N TYR A 228 -11.95 -10.32 24.32
CA TYR A 228 -12.34 -10.07 25.71
C TYR A 228 -13.56 -9.16 25.80
N LEU A 229 -13.62 -8.13 24.95
CA LEU A 229 -14.77 -7.25 24.89
C LEU A 229 -16.04 -8.03 24.53
N ARG A 230 -16.03 -8.86 23.48
CA ARG A 230 -17.20 -9.70 23.14
C ARG A 230 -17.62 -10.62 24.28
N ILE A 231 -16.67 -11.25 24.97
CA ILE A 231 -16.98 -12.11 26.13
C ILE A 231 -17.64 -11.28 27.24
N CYS A 232 -17.11 -10.10 27.56
CA CYS A 232 -17.70 -9.18 28.54
C CYS A 232 -19.16 -8.83 28.20
N TYR A 233 -19.42 -8.46 26.94
CA TYR A 233 -20.78 -8.13 26.47
C TYR A 233 -21.73 -9.32 26.56
N ASN A 234 -21.28 -10.52 26.19
CA ASN A 234 -22.10 -11.73 26.30
C ASN A 234 -22.43 -12.06 27.75
N ILE A 235 -21.44 -12.01 28.65
CA ILE A 235 -21.65 -12.25 30.08
C ILE A 235 -22.63 -11.23 30.66
N PHE A 236 -22.46 -9.95 30.30
CA PHE A 236 -23.36 -8.90 30.76
C PHE A 236 -24.80 -9.14 30.28
N MET A 237 -24.98 -9.41 28.98
CA MET A 237 -26.28 -9.60 28.37
C MET A 237 -27.02 -10.81 28.95
N TYR A 238 -26.40 -11.99 28.95
CA TYR A 238 -27.05 -13.20 29.46
C TYR A 238 -27.17 -13.19 30.98
N GLY A 239 -26.17 -12.67 31.68
CA GLY A 239 -26.17 -12.56 33.13
C GLY A 239 -27.25 -11.61 33.66
N LEU A 240 -27.47 -10.48 32.98
CA LEU A 240 -28.53 -9.54 33.34
C LEU A 240 -29.92 -10.15 33.12
N ILE A 241 -30.13 -10.87 32.01
CA ILE A 241 -31.38 -11.60 31.77
C ILE A 241 -31.61 -12.66 32.86
N ALA A 242 -30.57 -13.44 33.20
CA ALA A 242 -30.66 -14.45 34.26
C ALA A 242 -30.97 -13.83 35.63
N ALA A 243 -30.36 -12.68 35.95
CA ALA A 243 -30.65 -11.95 37.19
C ALA A 243 -32.11 -11.47 37.23
N VAL A 244 -32.62 -10.88 36.15
CA VAL A 244 -34.02 -10.44 36.06
C VAL A 244 -34.98 -11.61 36.27
N ILE A 245 -34.74 -12.74 35.60
CA ILE A 245 -35.54 -13.96 35.79
C ILE A 245 -35.47 -14.43 37.24
N ALA A 246 -34.30 -14.44 37.86
CA ALA A 246 -34.13 -14.82 39.26
C ALA A 246 -34.92 -13.91 40.21
N TYR A 247 -34.94 -12.60 39.97
CA TYR A 247 -35.78 -11.67 40.72
C TYR A 247 -37.27 -11.98 40.53
N THR A 248 -37.73 -12.19 39.29
CA THR A 248 -39.13 -12.54 39.00
C THR A 248 -39.56 -13.82 39.71
N ILE A 249 -38.72 -14.87 39.66
CA ILE A 249 -38.97 -16.13 40.37
C ILE A 249 -39.05 -15.88 41.87
N ALA A 250 -38.09 -15.14 42.44
CA ALA A 250 -38.06 -14.85 43.87
C ALA A 250 -39.34 -14.13 44.34
N PHE A 251 -39.88 -13.21 43.54
CA PHE A 251 -41.15 -12.54 43.79
C PHE A 251 -42.37 -13.48 43.70
N ILE A 252 -42.45 -14.33 42.67
CA ILE A 252 -43.58 -15.25 42.48
C ILE A 252 -43.66 -16.29 43.61
N PHE A 253 -42.51 -16.81 44.06
CA PHE A 253 -42.46 -17.84 45.10
C PHE A 253 -42.60 -17.30 46.53
N ASN A 254 -42.38 -16.00 46.75
CA ASN A 254 -42.52 -15.38 48.08
C ASN A 254 -43.57 -14.25 48.09
N PRO A 255 -44.85 -14.53 47.77
CA PRO A 255 -45.91 -13.51 47.74
C PRO A 255 -46.30 -12.98 49.15
N GLN A 256 -45.85 -13.65 50.22
CA GLN A 256 -46.35 -13.51 51.60
C GLN A 256 -45.87 -12.26 52.37
N GLN A 257 -45.03 -11.39 51.79
CA GLN A 257 -44.60 -10.13 52.44
C GLN A 257 -45.32 -8.88 51.90
N HIS A 258 -46.35 -9.06 51.06
CA HIS A 258 -47.18 -7.96 50.54
C HIS A 258 -48.34 -7.54 51.46
N THR A 259 -48.64 -8.30 52.52
CA THR A 259 -49.72 -7.99 53.45
C THR A 259 -49.15 -7.58 54.80
N GLN A 260 -48.61 -6.36 54.90
CA GLN A 260 -48.84 -5.61 56.14
C GLN A 260 -50.29 -5.12 56.03
N PRO A 261 -51.25 -5.62 56.82
CA PRO A 261 -52.57 -5.03 56.85
C PRO A 261 -52.40 -3.57 57.25
N PHE A 262 -52.90 -2.67 56.40
CA PHE A 262 -53.09 -1.26 56.71
C PHE A 262 -54.26 -1.13 57.70
N ASP A 263 -54.20 -1.85 58.83
CA ASP A 263 -55.23 -1.84 59.86
C ASP A 263 -54.62 -2.34 61.17
N LEU A 264 -54.17 -1.39 61.99
CA LEU A 264 -54.35 -1.37 63.44
C LEU A 264 -54.30 0.10 63.90
N LEU A 265 -55.45 0.75 63.76
CA LEU A 265 -56.10 1.78 64.61
C LEU A 265 -55.28 2.87 65.31
N ASN A 266 -55.88 4.07 65.26
CA ASN A 266 -55.76 5.22 66.19
C ASN A 266 -54.54 6.14 66.07
#